data_AF-A0A6S7HDY7-F1
#
_entry.id   AF-A0A6S7HDY7-F1
#
_cell.length_a   1.000
_cell.length_b   1.000
_cell.length_c   1.000
_cell.angle_alpha   90.00
_cell.angle_beta   90.00
_cell.angle_gamma   90.00
#
_symmetry.space_group_name_H-M   'P 1'
#
loop_
_entity.id
_entity.type
_entity.pdbx_description
1 polymer ?
#
loop_
_entity_poly.entity_id
_entity_poly.type
_entity_poly.pdbx_seq_one_letter_code
_entity_poly.pdbx_strand_id
1 'polypeptide(L)'
;MEVIKEMPRLTNCEELKRFLAKFIPNMEEITAPLCQLLEKNVEWFWDQEQEKAFTTLKAVIVDPPVLKFFDRKEPVCLSVDASSKGMGAVFLQNDRPVAYVSKGLTSCQQNYSQIEKEMLAIVYGCEHFHQYLYGQREVIVETVHKPLEAILKKSIHQAPLRLQRMILRLKPYAIKVKYTPGSQLLIADALSRSQICARINDPSDEVEVNILESGQISDTEKLFEKLVEETKKDAELQQLHRVVMDGWPQRKPETPLEIRPYWS
;
A
#
# COMPACT_ATOMS: atom_id res chain seq x y z
N MET A 1 14.48 -5.41 -1.24
CA MET A 1 15.70 -5.96 -0.60
C MET A 1 16.69 -4.87 -0.16
N GLU A 2 16.73 -3.69 -0.79
CA GLU A 2 17.68 -2.61 -0.43
C GLU A 2 17.41 -1.99 0.96
N VAL A 3 16.14 -1.94 1.36
CA VAL A 3 15.67 -1.35 2.63
C VAL A 3 16.33 -1.95 3.88
N ILE A 4 16.48 -3.27 3.95
CA ILE A 4 17.11 -3.93 5.11
C ILE A 4 18.63 -3.68 5.14
N LYS A 5 19.26 -3.51 3.96
CA LYS A 5 20.71 -3.24 3.87
C LYS A 5 21.05 -1.87 4.43
N GLU A 6 20.21 -0.86 4.19
CA GLU A 6 20.42 0.55 4.58
C GLU A 6 19.84 0.93 5.94
N MET A 7 19.31 -0.04 6.69
CA MET A 7 18.66 0.22 7.97
C MET A 7 19.66 0.77 9.03
N PRO A 8 19.35 1.90 9.70
CA PRO A 8 20.18 2.48 10.75
C PRO A 8 20.11 1.65 12.05
N ARG A 9 21.00 1.95 13.00
CA ARG A 9 21.14 1.22 14.28
C ARG A 9 19.81 1.19 15.04
N LEU A 10 19.38 -0.02 15.38
CA LEU A 10 18.11 -0.33 16.03
C LEU A 10 18.13 0.12 17.50
N THR A 11 17.06 0.79 17.95
CA THR A 11 16.90 1.24 19.35
C THR A 11 15.96 0.37 20.19
N ASN A 12 15.27 -0.61 19.59
CA ASN A 12 14.40 -1.56 20.30
C ASN A 12 14.63 -3.00 19.77
N CYS A 13 15.74 -3.63 20.19
CA CYS A 13 16.15 -4.95 19.66
C CYS A 13 15.42 -6.14 20.29
N GLU A 14 14.86 -6.06 21.51
CA GLU A 14 14.26 -7.23 22.17
C GLU A 14 13.01 -7.75 21.46
N GLU A 15 12.16 -6.83 21.01
CA GLU A 15 10.93 -7.20 20.31
C GLU A 15 11.21 -7.61 18.86
N LEU A 16 12.14 -6.90 18.18
CA LEU A 16 12.65 -7.31 16.87
C LEU A 16 13.29 -8.71 16.95
N LYS A 17 14.03 -9.02 18.05
CA LYS A 17 14.52 -10.35 18.38
C LYS A 17 13.39 -11.37 18.36
N ARG A 18 12.31 -11.10 19.10
CA ARG A 18 11.18 -12.01 19.29
C ARG A 18 10.38 -12.26 18.01
N PHE A 19 10.25 -11.26 17.15
CA PHE A 19 9.56 -11.42 15.86
C PHE A 19 10.43 -12.20 14.87
N LEU A 20 11.70 -11.80 14.71
CA LEU A 20 12.61 -12.42 13.76
C LEU A 20 13.09 -13.82 14.21
N ALA A 21 13.13 -14.10 15.52
CA ALA A 21 13.43 -15.43 16.07
C ALA A 21 12.47 -16.53 15.58
N LYS A 22 11.26 -16.15 15.13
CA LYS A 22 10.32 -17.10 14.51
C LYS A 22 10.77 -17.58 13.13
N PHE A 23 11.65 -16.83 12.47
CA PHE A 23 12.06 -17.04 11.07
C PHE A 23 13.56 -17.31 10.92
N ILE A 24 14.36 -17.00 11.95
CA ILE A 24 15.81 -17.14 11.96
C ILE A 24 16.23 -18.23 12.97
N PRO A 25 16.75 -19.38 12.51
CA PRO A 25 17.36 -20.34 13.41
C PRO A 25 18.58 -19.72 14.10
N ASN A 26 18.78 -20.03 15.39
CA ASN A 26 19.89 -19.54 16.23
C ASN A 26 19.93 -18.01 16.43
N MET A 27 18.78 -17.34 16.33
CA MET A 27 18.64 -15.90 16.54
C MET A 27 19.25 -15.44 17.87
N GLU A 28 18.99 -16.17 18.96
CA GLU A 28 19.41 -15.78 20.32
C GLU A 28 20.92 -15.62 20.43
N GLU A 29 21.69 -16.47 19.75
CA GLU A 29 23.15 -16.45 19.70
C GLU A 29 23.67 -15.29 18.84
N ILE A 30 23.06 -15.05 17.68
CA ILE A 30 23.43 -13.96 16.77
C ILE A 30 23.18 -12.59 17.41
N THR A 31 22.09 -12.47 18.17
CA THR A 31 21.64 -11.19 18.73
C THR A 31 21.94 -11.03 20.22
N ALA A 32 22.64 -11.98 20.85
CA ALA A 32 23.14 -11.87 22.23
C ALA A 32 24.02 -10.61 22.44
N PRO A 33 25.01 -10.29 21.57
CA PRO A 33 25.86 -9.11 21.75
C PRO A 33 25.08 -7.80 21.63
N LEU A 34 23.99 -7.80 20.84
CA LEU A 34 23.12 -6.64 20.66
C LEU A 34 22.15 -6.44 21.83
N CYS A 35 21.75 -7.52 22.50
CA CYS A 35 20.88 -7.44 23.68
C CYS A 35 21.61 -6.97 24.93
N GLN A 36 22.90 -7.32 25.08
CA GLN A 36 23.71 -6.77 26.17
C GLN A 36 23.75 -5.23 26.15
N LEU A 37 23.70 -4.60 24.97
CA LEU A 37 23.63 -3.13 24.85
C LEU A 37 22.30 -2.51 25.33
N LEU A 38 21.26 -3.32 25.50
CA LEU A 38 19.93 -2.87 25.92
C LEU A 38 19.63 -3.18 27.40
N GLU A 39 20.54 -3.87 28.09
CA GLU A 39 20.40 -4.16 29.51
C GLU A 39 20.50 -2.87 30.34
N LYS A 40 19.70 -2.81 31.41
CA LYS A 40 19.74 -1.68 32.35
C LYS A 40 21.10 -1.67 33.07
N ASN A 41 21.77 -0.51 33.06
CA ASN A 41 23.10 -0.27 33.64
C ASN A 41 24.31 -0.77 32.82
N VAL A 42 24.13 -1.04 31.52
CA VAL A 42 25.27 -1.26 30.61
C VAL A 42 25.59 0.05 29.88
N GLU A 43 26.86 0.45 29.87
CA GLU A 43 27.31 1.56 29.03
C GLU A 43 27.21 1.18 27.55
N TRP A 44 26.64 2.07 26.75
CA TRP A 44 26.48 1.85 25.31
C TRP A 44 27.85 1.82 24.63
N PHE A 45 28.40 0.62 24.43
CA PHE A 45 29.71 0.41 23.82
C PHE A 45 29.58 -0.48 22.57
N TRP A 46 29.64 0.14 21.40
CA TRP A 46 29.48 -0.55 20.12
C TRP A 46 30.85 -0.88 19.52
N ASP A 47 31.24 -2.15 19.58
CA ASP A 47 32.53 -2.65 19.10
C ASP A 47 32.36 -3.72 17.99
N GLN A 48 33.45 -4.38 17.62
CA GLN A 48 33.49 -5.39 16.54
C GLN A 48 32.50 -6.53 16.75
N GLU A 49 32.26 -6.98 17.99
CA GLU A 49 31.30 -8.06 18.27
C GLU A 49 29.86 -7.64 17.95
N GLN A 50 29.48 -6.41 18.30
CA GLN A 50 28.14 -5.87 18.02
C GLN A 50 27.98 -5.53 16.53
N GLU A 51 29.02 -5.00 15.88
CA GLU A 51 29.01 -4.76 14.43
C GLU A 51 28.91 -6.07 13.64
N LYS A 52 29.62 -7.12 14.07
CA LYS A 52 29.56 -8.46 13.46
C LYS A 52 28.19 -9.10 13.68
N ALA A 53 27.63 -9.00 14.88
CA ALA A 53 26.27 -9.44 15.18
C ALA A 53 25.23 -8.73 14.31
N PHE A 54 25.34 -7.40 14.17
CA PHE A 54 24.45 -6.59 13.35
C PHE A 54 24.57 -6.90 11.85
N THR A 55 25.79 -7.06 11.34
CA THR A 55 26.03 -7.41 9.93
C THR A 55 25.54 -8.81 9.60
N THR A 56 25.76 -9.77 10.51
CA THR A 56 25.24 -11.14 10.38
C THR A 56 23.72 -11.14 10.40
N LEU A 57 23.11 -10.37 11.32
CA LEU A 57 21.66 -10.22 11.39
C LEU A 57 21.09 -9.63 10.08
N LYS A 58 21.71 -8.60 9.51
CA LYS A 58 21.31 -8.06 8.19
C LYS A 58 21.39 -9.12 7.10
N ALA A 59 22.47 -9.89 7.05
CA ALA A 59 22.63 -10.95 6.06
C ALA A 59 21.52 -11.99 6.17
N VAL A 60 21.20 -12.44 7.39
CA VAL A 60 20.20 -13.48 7.64
C VAL A 60 18.77 -13.00 7.39
N ILE A 61 18.44 -11.73 7.66
CA ILE A 61 17.12 -11.15 7.32
C ILE A 61 16.94 -11.04 5.80
N VAL A 62 18.04 -10.85 5.05
CA VAL A 62 18.03 -10.78 3.58
C VAL A 62 18.02 -12.16 2.93
N ASP A 63 18.48 -13.20 3.63
CA ASP A 63 18.59 -14.56 3.11
C ASP A 63 17.21 -15.26 3.04
N PRO A 64 16.98 -16.19 2.09
CA PRO A 64 15.68 -16.76 1.78
C PRO A 64 15.03 -17.71 2.82
N PRO A 65 15.61 -18.13 3.98
CA PRO A 65 14.78 -18.78 5.00
C PRO A 65 13.75 -17.83 5.65
N VAL A 66 13.93 -16.51 5.58
CA VAL A 66 13.01 -15.52 6.18
C VAL A 66 11.92 -15.06 5.22
N LEU A 67 12.22 -14.97 3.92
CA LEU A 67 11.30 -14.51 2.89
C LEU A 67 10.57 -15.68 2.23
N LYS A 68 9.25 -15.66 2.28
CA LYS A 68 8.40 -16.65 1.62
C LYS A 68 8.17 -16.26 0.16
N PHE A 69 8.20 -17.25 -0.75
CA PHE A 69 7.70 -17.05 -2.10
C PHE A 69 6.19 -16.77 -2.08
N PHE A 70 5.76 -15.83 -2.93
CA PHE A 70 4.35 -15.48 -3.06
C PHE A 70 3.53 -16.65 -3.61
N ASP A 71 2.46 -17.02 -2.91
CA ASP A 71 1.44 -17.96 -3.37
C ASP A 71 0.10 -17.25 -3.56
N ARG A 72 -0.45 -17.29 -4.79
CA ARG A 72 -1.72 -16.65 -5.13
C ARG A 72 -2.93 -17.21 -4.37
N LYS A 73 -2.84 -18.42 -3.83
CA LYS A 73 -3.97 -19.08 -3.14
C LYS A 73 -4.05 -18.77 -1.66
N GLU A 74 -3.01 -18.19 -1.10
CA GLU A 74 -2.92 -17.91 0.32
C GLU A 74 -3.45 -16.53 0.68
N PRO A 75 -4.01 -16.36 1.89
CA PRO A 75 -4.46 -15.06 2.35
C PRO A 75 -3.28 -14.09 2.44
N VAL A 76 -3.55 -12.85 2.06
CA VAL A 76 -2.56 -11.77 2.07
C VAL A 76 -2.83 -10.80 3.21
N CYS A 77 -1.74 -10.39 3.87
CA CYS A 77 -1.76 -9.39 4.92
C CYS A 77 -0.72 -8.31 4.62
N LEU A 78 -1.08 -7.06 4.87
CA LEU A 78 -0.21 -5.90 4.75
C LEU A 78 -0.11 -5.21 6.09
N SER A 79 1.04 -5.32 6.75
CA SER A 79 1.33 -4.62 7.99
C SER A 79 2.00 -3.30 7.68
N VAL A 80 1.43 -2.18 8.14
CA VAL A 80 1.97 -0.84 7.90
C VAL A 80 2.16 -0.06 9.19
N ASP A 81 3.12 0.86 9.15
CA ASP A 81 3.34 1.82 10.22
C ASP A 81 3.91 3.14 9.66
N ALA A 82 3.64 4.24 10.34
CA ALA A 82 4.16 5.55 9.99
C ALA A 82 4.79 6.27 11.19
N SER A 83 6.04 6.67 11.03
CA SER A 83 6.74 7.52 11.99
C SER A 83 6.60 9.00 11.64
N SER A 84 7.22 9.87 12.45
CA SER A 84 7.25 11.30 12.16
C SER A 84 7.97 11.64 10.84
N LYS A 85 8.91 10.78 10.40
CA LYS A 85 9.84 11.04 9.28
C LYS A 85 9.71 10.04 8.12
N GLY A 86 9.07 8.90 8.31
CA GLY A 86 9.04 7.82 7.33
C GLY A 86 7.83 6.92 7.50
N MET A 87 7.62 6.05 6.54
CA MET A 87 6.58 5.03 6.55
C MET A 87 7.15 3.69 6.07
N GLY A 88 6.63 2.61 6.64
CA GLY A 88 7.06 1.25 6.37
C GLY A 88 5.86 0.35 6.09
N ALA A 89 6.04 -0.61 5.20
CA ALA A 89 5.03 -1.63 4.93
C ALA A 89 5.70 -3.01 4.72
N VAL A 90 5.03 -4.04 5.22
CA VAL A 90 5.44 -5.43 5.15
C VAL A 90 4.32 -6.24 4.55
N PHE A 91 4.62 -6.93 3.46
CA PHE A 91 3.71 -7.85 2.82
C PHE A 91 3.91 -9.26 3.38
N LEU A 92 2.86 -9.88 3.91
CA LEU A 92 2.87 -11.13 4.68
C LEU A 92 1.90 -12.14 4.06
N GLN A 93 2.28 -13.43 4.12
CA GLN A 93 1.40 -14.56 3.83
C GLN A 93 1.59 -15.67 4.86
N ASN A 94 0.51 -16.04 5.55
CA ASN A 94 0.55 -16.98 6.69
C ASN A 94 1.65 -16.59 7.70
N ASP A 95 1.60 -15.33 8.15
CA ASP A 95 2.53 -14.69 9.09
C ASP A 95 4.01 -14.66 8.66
N ARG A 96 4.32 -15.09 7.43
CA ARG A 96 5.67 -15.02 6.87
C ARG A 96 5.82 -13.86 5.91
N PRO A 97 6.89 -13.06 6.02
CA PRO A 97 7.11 -11.93 5.14
C PRO A 97 7.48 -12.40 3.74
N VAL A 98 6.85 -11.81 2.74
CA VAL A 98 7.10 -12.02 1.32
C VAL A 98 7.91 -10.85 0.75
N ALA A 99 7.60 -9.63 1.19
CA ALA A 99 8.33 -8.43 0.78
C ALA A 99 8.25 -7.31 1.83
N TYR A 100 9.22 -6.40 1.78
CA TYR A 100 9.34 -5.23 2.66
C TYR A 100 9.55 -3.98 1.82
N VAL A 101 8.97 -2.87 2.27
CA VAL A 101 9.19 -1.55 1.68
C VAL A 101 9.20 -0.48 2.77
N SER A 102 9.97 0.57 2.57
CA SER A 102 9.96 1.77 3.39
C SER A 102 10.25 3.00 2.53
N LYS A 103 9.66 4.14 2.88
CA LYS A 103 9.87 5.41 2.20
C LYS A 103 9.94 6.54 3.23
N GLY A 104 10.89 7.45 3.06
CA GLY A 104 10.93 8.70 3.82
C GLY A 104 9.76 9.61 3.44
N LEU A 105 9.18 10.30 4.42
CA LEU A 105 8.13 11.28 4.17
C LEU A 105 8.75 12.57 3.61
N THR A 106 8.09 13.17 2.61
CA THR A 106 8.47 14.49 2.10
C THR A 106 8.25 15.59 3.15
N SER A 107 8.88 16.76 3.01
CA SER A 107 8.70 17.88 3.94
C SER A 107 7.23 18.25 4.16
N CYS A 108 6.39 18.14 3.12
CA CYS A 108 4.95 18.38 3.24
C CYS A 108 4.23 17.26 3.99
N GLN A 109 4.58 15.99 3.72
CA GLN A 109 3.98 14.83 4.39
C GLN A 109 4.40 14.72 5.86
N GLN A 110 5.59 15.20 6.22
CA GLN A 110 6.02 15.28 7.62
C GLN A 110 5.12 16.20 8.46
N ASN A 111 4.46 17.18 7.83
CA ASN A 111 3.51 18.08 8.50
C ASN A 111 2.09 17.47 8.61
N TYR A 112 1.86 16.26 8.10
CA TYR A 112 0.58 15.59 8.26
C TYR A 112 0.36 15.18 9.71
N SER A 113 -0.92 15.13 10.11
CA SER A 113 -1.31 14.54 11.39
C SER A 113 -0.99 13.03 11.40
N GLN A 114 -0.86 12.44 12.59
CA GLN A 114 -0.49 11.01 12.68
C GLN A 114 -1.46 10.12 11.91
N ILE A 115 -2.78 10.37 12.00
CA ILE A 115 -3.78 9.59 11.29
C ILE A 115 -3.64 9.68 9.76
N GLU A 116 -3.25 10.85 9.23
CA GLU A 116 -2.99 11.05 7.80
C GLU A 116 -1.70 10.34 7.36
N LYS A 117 -0.67 10.29 8.22
CA LYS A 117 0.58 9.55 7.94
C LYS A 117 0.34 8.04 7.91
N GLU A 118 -0.42 7.52 8.88
CA GLU A 118 -0.81 6.11 8.95
C GLU A 118 -1.64 5.71 7.72
N MET A 119 -2.62 6.55 7.34
CA MET A 119 -3.39 6.33 6.12
C MET A 119 -2.50 6.37 4.86
N LEU A 120 -1.55 7.29 4.80
CA LEU A 120 -0.60 7.37 3.69
C LEU A 120 0.27 6.11 3.62
N ALA A 121 0.68 5.53 4.75
CA ALA A 121 1.41 4.27 4.79
C ALA A 121 0.58 3.11 4.20
N ILE A 122 -0.73 3.05 4.50
CA ILE A 122 -1.65 2.07 3.88
C ILE A 122 -1.67 2.25 2.35
N VAL A 123 -1.87 3.48 1.87
CA VAL A 123 -1.89 3.80 0.43
C VAL A 123 -0.59 3.39 -0.23
N TYR A 124 0.54 3.81 0.34
CA TYR A 124 1.86 3.51 -0.19
C TYR A 124 2.12 2.01 -0.25
N GLY A 125 1.82 1.27 0.82
CA GLY A 125 1.96 -0.19 0.82
C GLY A 125 1.08 -0.87 -0.22
N CYS A 126 -0.18 -0.44 -0.36
CA CYS A 126 -1.09 -1.03 -1.34
C CYS A 126 -0.63 -0.81 -2.79
N GLU A 127 -0.19 0.41 -3.12
CA GLU A 127 0.28 0.76 -4.46
C GLU A 127 1.64 0.16 -4.78
N HIS A 128 2.57 0.15 -3.82
CA HIS A 128 3.87 -0.47 -4.03
C HIS A 128 3.74 -1.98 -4.28
N PHE A 129 2.83 -2.64 -3.56
CA PHE A 129 2.54 -4.06 -3.74
C PHE A 129 1.35 -4.32 -4.69
N HIS A 130 1.05 -3.39 -5.60
CA HIS A 130 -0.08 -3.49 -6.52
C HIS A 130 -0.12 -4.84 -7.26
N GLN A 131 1.04 -5.30 -7.75
CA GLN A 131 1.16 -6.56 -8.48
C GLN A 131 0.76 -7.81 -7.66
N TYR A 132 0.83 -7.73 -6.33
CA TYR A 132 0.46 -8.83 -5.43
C TYR A 132 -0.97 -8.71 -4.91
N LEU A 133 -1.42 -7.48 -4.65
CA LEU A 133 -2.69 -7.17 -3.99
C LEU A 133 -3.86 -6.98 -4.95
N TYR A 134 -3.60 -6.54 -6.18
CA TYR A 134 -4.65 -6.29 -7.15
C TYR A 134 -5.35 -7.61 -7.53
N GLY A 135 -6.69 -7.59 -7.51
CA GLY A 135 -7.52 -8.77 -7.78
C GLY A 135 -7.65 -9.77 -6.62
N GLN A 136 -7.00 -9.53 -5.48
CA GLN A 136 -7.21 -10.34 -4.28
C GLN A 136 -8.61 -10.11 -3.71
N ARG A 137 -9.26 -11.19 -3.26
CA ARG A 137 -10.64 -11.13 -2.73
C ARG A 137 -10.73 -10.40 -1.40
N GLU A 138 -9.72 -10.56 -0.56
CA GLU A 138 -9.63 -9.90 0.74
C GLU A 138 -8.14 -9.61 1.02
N VAL A 139 -7.85 -8.37 1.40
CA VAL A 139 -6.53 -7.93 1.84
C VAL A 139 -6.65 -7.41 3.26
N ILE A 140 -6.06 -8.12 4.22
CA ILE A 140 -6.05 -7.64 5.60
C ILE A 140 -4.94 -6.60 5.73
N VAL A 141 -5.29 -5.40 6.21
CA VAL A 141 -4.32 -4.34 6.46
C VAL A 141 -4.21 -4.12 7.95
N GLU A 142 -3.03 -4.30 8.51
CA GLU A 142 -2.76 -4.12 9.93
C GLU A 142 -2.07 -2.79 10.19
N THR A 143 -2.61 -2.00 11.12
CA THR A 143 -2.08 -0.68 11.51
C THR A 143 -2.17 -0.49 13.03
N VAL A 144 -1.25 0.30 13.59
CA VAL A 144 -1.28 0.72 14.98
C VAL A 144 -2.34 1.78 15.27
N HIS A 145 -3.06 2.28 14.26
CA HIS A 145 -3.99 3.40 14.44
C HIS A 145 -5.47 2.98 14.37
N LYS A 146 -6.04 2.64 15.54
CA LYS A 146 -7.43 2.18 15.70
C LYS A 146 -8.51 3.04 15.00
N PRO A 147 -8.44 4.38 14.98
CA PRO A 147 -9.44 5.20 14.29
C PRO A 147 -9.61 4.89 12.79
N LEU A 148 -8.58 4.39 12.11
CA LEU A 148 -8.65 4.07 10.68
C LEU A 148 -9.64 2.94 10.37
N GLU A 149 -9.81 1.97 11.29
CA GLU A 149 -10.83 0.92 11.14
C GLU A 149 -12.24 1.52 10.99
N ALA A 150 -12.54 2.56 11.78
CA ALA A 150 -13.85 3.18 11.79
C ALA A 150 -14.04 4.12 10.59
N ILE A 151 -13.00 4.86 10.20
CA ILE A 151 -13.05 5.80 9.08
C ILE A 151 -13.28 5.06 7.76
N LEU A 152 -12.58 3.94 7.54
CA LEU A 152 -12.71 3.17 6.29
C LEU A 152 -14.02 2.40 6.15
N LYS A 153 -14.73 2.17 7.26
CA LYS A 153 -16.09 1.59 7.25
C LYS A 153 -17.18 2.61 6.94
N LYS A 154 -16.92 3.90 7.14
CA LYS A 154 -17.89 4.97 6.90
C LYS A 154 -17.95 5.36 5.42
N SER A 155 -19.06 5.98 5.04
CA SER A 155 -19.20 6.61 3.72
C SER A 155 -18.14 7.69 3.53
N ILE A 156 -17.59 7.80 2.31
CA ILE A 156 -16.44 8.65 2.04
C ILE A 156 -16.67 10.12 2.40
N HIS A 157 -17.89 10.63 2.22
CA HIS A 157 -18.27 12.01 2.54
C HIS A 157 -18.17 12.35 4.03
N GLN A 158 -18.16 11.33 4.91
CA GLN A 158 -18.01 11.51 6.36
C GLN A 158 -16.54 11.55 6.81
N ALA A 159 -15.60 11.16 5.93
CA ALA A 159 -14.18 11.22 6.23
C ALA A 159 -13.64 12.65 6.01
N PRO A 160 -12.58 13.06 6.74
CA PRO A 160 -11.86 14.30 6.46
C PRO A 160 -11.40 14.39 5.00
N LEU A 161 -11.48 15.57 4.37
CA LEU A 161 -11.19 15.77 2.94
C LEU A 161 -9.84 15.17 2.48
N ARG A 162 -8.78 15.29 3.29
CA ARG A 162 -7.47 14.72 2.95
C ARG A 162 -7.51 13.18 2.92
N LEU A 163 -8.23 12.56 3.86
CA LEU A 163 -8.43 11.11 3.88
C LEU A 163 -9.34 10.63 2.75
N GLN A 164 -10.32 11.44 2.31
CA GLN A 164 -11.19 11.06 1.19
C GLN A 164 -10.39 10.70 -0.07
N ARG A 165 -9.41 11.54 -0.44
CA ARG A 165 -8.52 11.27 -1.59
C ARG A 165 -7.75 9.96 -1.42
N MET A 166 -7.24 9.70 -0.22
CA MET A 166 -6.51 8.45 0.09
C MET A 166 -7.45 7.23 0.05
N ILE A 167 -8.68 7.35 0.55
CA ILE A 167 -9.70 6.29 0.50
C ILE A 167 -10.04 5.95 -0.96
N LEU A 168 -10.13 6.94 -1.85
CA LEU A 168 -10.38 6.69 -3.28
C LEU A 168 -9.27 5.87 -3.93
N ARG A 169 -8.00 6.19 -3.63
CA ARG A 169 -6.84 5.43 -4.12
C ARG A 169 -6.83 3.97 -3.65
N LEU A 170 -7.48 3.69 -2.54
CA LEU A 170 -7.60 2.33 -2.00
C LEU A 170 -8.77 1.52 -2.58
N LYS A 171 -9.71 2.15 -3.31
CA LYS A 171 -10.88 1.47 -3.89
C LYS A 171 -10.57 0.29 -4.83
N PRO A 172 -9.46 0.28 -5.59
CA PRO A 172 -9.09 -0.88 -6.40
C PRO A 172 -8.77 -2.15 -5.58
N TYR A 173 -8.51 -2.01 -4.28
CA TYR A 173 -8.10 -3.11 -3.41
C TYR A 173 -9.23 -3.49 -2.44
N ALA A 174 -9.48 -4.79 -2.28
CA ALA A 174 -10.47 -5.31 -1.33
C ALA A 174 -9.93 -5.29 0.11
N ILE A 175 -9.61 -4.11 0.63
CA ILE A 175 -8.94 -3.94 1.92
C ILE A 175 -9.90 -4.04 3.11
N LYS A 176 -9.40 -4.65 4.17
CA LYS A 176 -10.03 -4.72 5.49
C LYS A 176 -9.01 -4.31 6.53
N VAL A 177 -9.18 -3.10 7.05
CA VAL A 177 -8.28 -2.56 8.07
C VAL A 177 -8.61 -3.18 9.43
N LYS A 178 -7.55 -3.62 10.09
CA LYS A 178 -7.53 -4.22 11.42
C LYS A 178 -6.50 -3.48 12.27
N TYR A 179 -6.91 -3.07 13.46
CA TYR A 179 -6.03 -2.53 14.47
C TYR A 179 -5.22 -3.66 15.07
N THR A 180 -3.90 -3.50 15.06
CA THR A 180 -2.96 -4.42 15.68
C THR A 180 -2.05 -3.61 16.60
N PRO A 181 -1.85 -4.01 17.87
CA PRO A 181 -0.98 -3.29 18.79
C PRO A 181 0.45 -3.18 18.24
N GLY A 182 1.14 -2.06 18.50
CA GLY A 182 2.50 -1.82 18.00
C GLY A 182 3.51 -2.92 18.37
N SER A 183 3.33 -3.59 19.52
CA SER A 183 4.15 -4.73 19.94
C SER A 183 4.06 -5.96 19.03
N GLN A 184 3.10 -5.98 18.09
CA GLN A 184 2.94 -7.03 17.08
C GLN A 184 3.36 -6.56 15.67
N LEU A 185 3.51 -5.25 15.44
CA LEU A 185 3.85 -4.63 14.14
C LEU A 185 5.31 -4.17 14.06
N LEU A 186 6.20 -4.94 14.68
CA LEU A 186 7.58 -4.53 14.96
C LEU A 186 8.42 -4.30 13.72
N ILE A 187 8.23 -5.12 12.67
CA ILE A 187 8.96 -4.90 11.42
C ILE A 187 8.48 -3.61 10.75
N ALA A 188 7.16 -3.39 10.67
CA ALA A 188 6.62 -2.18 10.06
C ALA A 188 7.09 -0.92 10.82
N ASP A 189 7.09 -0.95 12.16
CA ASP A 189 7.61 0.14 13.02
C ASP A 189 9.11 0.37 12.83
N ALA A 190 9.90 -0.70 12.77
CA ALA A 190 11.33 -0.58 12.52
C ALA A 190 11.63 0.00 11.13
N LEU A 191 10.85 -0.40 10.12
CA LEU A 191 10.93 0.12 8.76
C LEU A 191 10.51 1.59 8.67
N SER A 192 9.45 2.01 9.35
CA SER A 192 8.95 3.39 9.33
C SER A 192 9.93 4.36 9.99
N ARG A 193 10.71 3.88 10.96
CA ARG A 193 11.75 4.64 11.67
C ARG A 193 13.12 4.58 11.01
N SER A 194 13.32 3.65 10.07
CA SER A 194 14.57 3.53 9.31
C SER A 194 14.75 4.77 8.41
N GLN A 195 15.84 5.51 8.64
CA GLN A 195 16.19 6.71 7.89
C GLN A 195 16.76 6.33 6.53
N ILE A 196 15.94 5.80 5.63
CA ILE A 196 16.35 5.64 4.24
C ILE A 196 16.17 7.01 3.59
N CYS A 197 17.28 7.77 3.60
CA CYS A 197 17.46 9.01 2.84
C CYS A 197 17.60 8.71 1.33
N ALA A 198 16.75 7.85 0.78
CA ALA A 198 16.64 7.75 -0.66
C ALA A 198 15.79 8.92 -1.13
N ARG A 199 16.42 9.95 -1.70
CA ARG A 199 15.75 10.94 -2.56
C ARG A 199 15.24 10.21 -3.80
N ILE A 200 14.21 9.40 -3.66
CA ILE A 200 13.49 8.85 -4.80
C ILE A 200 12.59 9.98 -5.24
N ASN A 201 13.01 10.71 -6.27
CA ASN A 201 12.12 11.51 -7.09
C ASN A 201 11.16 10.53 -7.76
N ASP A 202 10.09 10.18 -7.05
CA ASP A 202 9.07 9.27 -7.51
C ASP A 202 8.15 10.07 -8.44
N PRO A 203 8.09 9.77 -9.75
CA PRO A 203 7.19 10.47 -10.66
C PRO A 203 5.70 10.29 -10.28
N SER A 204 5.38 9.37 -9.34
CA SER A 204 4.05 9.25 -8.73
C SER A 204 3.62 10.47 -7.91
N ASP A 205 4.54 11.37 -7.57
CA ASP A 205 4.23 12.61 -6.82
C ASP A 205 3.66 13.72 -7.74
N GLU A 206 3.48 13.44 -9.04
CA GLU A 206 2.66 14.29 -9.89
C GLU A 206 1.23 14.36 -9.35
N VAL A 207 0.78 15.59 -9.10
CA VAL A 207 -0.58 15.87 -8.66
C VAL A 207 -1.53 15.51 -9.80
N GLU A 208 -1.98 14.27 -9.87
CA GLU A 208 -3.16 13.94 -10.65
C GLU A 208 -4.35 14.67 -10.02
N VAL A 209 -4.72 15.79 -10.64
CA VAL A 209 -5.97 16.49 -10.37
C VAL A 209 -7.07 15.67 -11.02
N ASN A 210 -7.57 14.67 -10.30
CA ASN A 210 -8.85 14.08 -10.66
C ASN A 210 -9.92 15.14 -10.38
N ILE A 211 -10.36 15.84 -11.43
CA ILE A 211 -11.53 16.69 -11.40
C ILE A 211 -12.71 15.76 -11.12
N LEU A 212 -13.08 15.66 -9.85
CA LEU A 212 -14.35 15.11 -9.43
C LEU A 212 -15.40 16.16 -9.78
N GLU A 213 -15.97 16.07 -10.97
CA GLU A 213 -17.34 16.53 -11.13
C GLU A 213 -18.20 15.62 -10.26
N SER A 214 -18.48 16.09 -9.03
CA SER A 214 -19.51 15.50 -8.19
C SER A 214 -20.88 15.82 -8.81
N GLY A 215 -21.16 15.24 -9.97
CA GLY A 215 -22.52 15.07 -10.43
C GLY A 215 -23.20 14.19 -9.41
N GLN A 216 -24.17 14.73 -8.68
CA GLN A 216 -25.05 13.97 -7.82
C GLN A 216 -25.68 12.84 -8.65
N ILE A 217 -25.18 11.61 -8.53
CA ILE A 217 -25.83 10.41 -9.07
C ILE A 217 -26.98 10.02 -8.12
N SER A 218 -27.87 10.98 -7.86
CA SER A 218 -28.98 10.82 -6.92
C SER A 218 -30.25 10.29 -7.58
N ASP A 219 -30.29 10.23 -8.91
CA ASP A 219 -31.44 9.73 -9.67
C ASP A 219 -30.95 8.90 -10.88
N THR A 220 -30.44 7.69 -10.63
CA THR A 220 -30.00 6.78 -11.71
C THR A 220 -31.11 6.46 -12.70
N GLU A 221 -32.37 6.38 -12.25
CA GLU A 221 -33.52 6.10 -13.11
C GLU A 221 -33.85 7.29 -14.03
N LYS A 222 -33.92 8.53 -13.49
CA LYS A 222 -34.16 9.72 -14.33
C LYS A 222 -32.99 10.03 -15.25
N LEU A 223 -31.76 9.74 -14.83
CA LEU A 223 -30.58 9.88 -15.67
C LEU A 223 -30.62 8.87 -16.82
N PHE A 224 -31.03 7.63 -16.56
CA PHE A 224 -31.19 6.62 -17.61
C PHE A 224 -32.29 7.00 -18.61
N GLU A 225 -33.44 7.47 -18.14
CA GLU A 225 -34.51 7.98 -19.01
C GLU A 225 -34.02 9.14 -19.89
N LYS A 226 -33.29 10.08 -19.29
CA LYS A 226 -32.71 11.22 -20.02
C LYS A 226 -31.66 10.78 -21.04
N LEU A 227 -30.79 9.84 -20.68
CA LEU A 227 -29.81 9.29 -21.61
C LEU A 227 -30.49 8.58 -22.79
N VAL A 228 -31.56 7.82 -22.53
CA VAL A 228 -32.36 7.18 -23.59
C VAL A 228 -33.00 8.23 -24.49
N GLU A 229 -33.54 9.32 -23.93
CA GLU A 229 -34.16 10.40 -24.69
C GLU A 229 -33.15 11.17 -25.55
N GLU A 230 -32.01 11.54 -24.98
CA GLU A 230 -30.95 12.25 -25.70
C GLU A 230 -30.27 11.35 -26.76
N THR A 231 -30.07 10.06 -26.47
CA THR A 231 -29.59 9.08 -27.47
C THR A 231 -30.58 8.90 -28.63
N LYS A 232 -31.88 9.11 -28.42
CA LYS A 232 -32.89 9.13 -29.50
C LYS A 232 -32.82 10.38 -30.37
N LYS A 233 -32.37 11.51 -29.82
CA LYS A 233 -32.23 12.79 -30.54
C LYS A 233 -30.92 12.87 -31.32
N ASP A 234 -29.90 12.15 -30.87
CA ASP A 234 -28.57 12.14 -31.50
C ASP A 234 -28.57 11.36 -32.82
N ALA A 235 -28.29 12.05 -33.92
CA ALA A 235 -28.29 11.47 -35.26
C ALA A 235 -27.16 10.46 -35.50
N GLU A 236 -25.99 10.65 -34.88
CA GLU A 236 -24.84 9.76 -35.00
C GLU A 236 -25.12 8.45 -34.26
N LEU A 237 -25.63 8.53 -33.03
CA LEU A 237 -25.98 7.35 -32.22
C LEU A 237 -27.15 6.56 -32.81
N GLN A 238 -28.13 7.23 -33.45
CA GLN A 238 -29.22 6.56 -34.16
C GLN A 238 -28.75 5.82 -35.42
N GLN A 239 -27.71 6.31 -36.10
CA GLN A 239 -27.08 5.60 -37.21
C GLN A 239 -26.27 4.40 -36.69
N LEU A 240 -25.50 4.60 -35.62
CA LEU A 240 -24.71 3.54 -35.00
C LEU A 240 -25.61 2.41 -34.51
N HIS A 241 -26.70 2.73 -33.80
CA HIS A 241 -27.67 1.75 -33.32
C HIS A 241 -28.24 0.89 -34.46
N ARG A 242 -28.60 1.51 -35.59
CA ARG A 242 -29.08 0.78 -36.77
C ARG A 242 -28.04 -0.18 -37.31
N VAL A 243 -26.80 0.26 -37.47
CA VAL A 243 -25.72 -0.59 -38.01
C VAL A 243 -25.31 -1.70 -37.04
N VAL A 244 -25.43 -1.48 -35.73
CA VAL A 244 -25.24 -2.54 -34.72
C VAL A 244 -26.35 -3.60 -34.79
N MET A 245 -27.60 -3.20 -35.05
CA MET A 245 -28.73 -4.12 -35.14
C MET A 245 -28.84 -4.84 -36.50
N ASP A 246 -28.55 -4.14 -37.59
CA ASP A 246 -28.70 -4.64 -38.96
C ASP A 246 -27.39 -5.26 -39.51
N GLY A 247 -26.26 -5.01 -38.83
CA GLY A 247 -24.94 -5.53 -39.17
C GLY A 247 -24.04 -4.50 -39.87
N TRP A 248 -22.73 -4.60 -39.61
CA TRP A 248 -21.72 -3.72 -40.20
C TRP A 248 -21.46 -4.03 -41.69
N PRO A 249 -21.18 -3.02 -42.53
CA PRO A 249 -20.72 -3.22 -43.91
C PRO A 249 -19.39 -3.98 -43.94
N GLN A 250 -19.14 -4.76 -44.98
CA GLN A 250 -17.91 -5.56 -45.11
C GLN A 250 -16.65 -4.70 -45.28
N ARG A 251 -16.78 -3.43 -45.70
CA ARG A 251 -15.64 -2.53 -45.89
C ARG A 251 -15.87 -1.19 -45.20
N LYS A 252 -14.84 -0.73 -44.47
CA LYS A 252 -14.78 0.59 -43.80
C LYS A 252 -15.11 1.83 -44.68
N PRO A 253 -14.97 1.84 -46.01
CA PRO A 253 -15.42 2.96 -46.84
C PRO A 253 -16.91 3.00 -47.11
N GLU A 254 -17.62 1.90 -46.86
CA GLU A 254 -19.06 1.78 -47.10
C GLU A 254 -19.89 2.24 -45.89
N THR A 255 -19.25 2.47 -44.74
CA THR A 255 -19.89 3.08 -43.57
C THR A 255 -20.03 4.60 -43.74
N PRO A 256 -21.17 5.19 -43.31
CA PRO A 256 -21.30 6.64 -43.15
C PRO A 256 -20.11 7.25 -42.37
N LEU A 257 -19.70 8.45 -42.78
CA LEU A 257 -18.52 9.13 -42.23
C LEU A 257 -18.58 9.30 -40.71
N GLU A 258 -19.79 9.53 -40.19
CA GLU A 258 -20.07 9.79 -38.78
C GLU A 258 -19.79 8.56 -37.90
N ILE A 259 -20.11 7.35 -38.36
CA ILE A 259 -19.96 6.12 -37.57
C ILE A 259 -18.69 5.32 -37.89
N ARG A 260 -17.90 5.78 -38.85
CA ARG A 260 -16.64 5.17 -39.28
C ARG A 260 -15.60 4.98 -38.16
N PRO A 261 -15.52 5.83 -37.12
CA PRO A 261 -14.65 5.60 -35.97
C PRO A 261 -14.98 4.32 -35.20
N TYR A 262 -16.23 3.87 -35.22
CA TYR A 262 -16.71 2.69 -34.47
C TYR A 262 -16.67 1.38 -35.29
N TRP A 263 -16.27 1.44 -36.56
CA TRP A 263 -16.08 0.25 -37.41
C TRP A 263 -14.75 -0.44 -37.04
N SER A 264 -14.85 -1.60 -36.35
CA SER A 264 -13.75 -2.48 -35.95
C SER A 264 -13.67 -3.73 -36.80
#